data_AF-A0A7W1B4P3-F1
#
_entry.id   AF-A0A7W1B4P3-F1
#
_cell.length_a   1.000
_cell.length_b   1.000
_cell.length_c   1.000
_cell.angle_alpha   90.00
_cell.angle_beta   90.00
_cell.angle_gamma   90.00
#
_symmetry.space_group_name_H-M   'P 1'
#
loop_
_entity.id
_entity.type
_entity.pdbx_description
1 polymer ?
#
loop_
_entity_poly.entity_id
_entity_poly.type
_entity_poly.pdbx_seq_one_letter_code
_entity_poly.pdbx_strand_id
1 'polypeptide(L)'
;MSRPLDDGDLVDADLAASLAMHDELLARRNVEIWVGAEPTFTRADSLDPAWNSDAEGDDKLERAHAVTTHLADAITGAEVSRVAGRQYPGEAAPRFAFGLRWPDSETAASVAGARVRADAAPVPPPDDLDRDRWLTVTPDPGVVEINMAPSRTAVDFAEQAQLVWTAASTSGLSATRYRFNGDLADSGGGGQITLGGSRPHTSPFVRYPHVLPALVRYLNNHPSLSYWFASECVGSASQGPRPDEGTREHHDELAVTLAYLERLADQGELPPEQLWLALAPLLVDTAGNSHRAELNVEKLWNPHVVPHGTRHGKMGVVELRAVRMPERPTMLAALAVLFRSIVARLVVSHYREPLVDWHDELHDRFALPAALALD
;
A
#
# COMPACT_ATOMS: atom_id res chain seq x y z
N MET A 1 12.04 22.21 9.84
CA MET A 1 11.66 22.68 8.48
C MET A 1 11.68 21.51 7.51
N SER A 2 10.53 21.17 6.91
CA SER A 2 10.47 20.21 5.80
C SER A 2 11.25 20.77 4.59
N ARG A 3 12.10 19.96 3.95
CA ARG A 3 12.79 20.39 2.72
C ARG A 3 11.76 20.39 1.58
N PRO A 4 11.71 21.43 0.73
CA PRO A 4 10.98 21.36 -0.53
C PRO A 4 11.40 20.13 -1.34
N LEU A 5 10.51 19.67 -2.24
CA LEU A 5 10.93 18.72 -3.28
C LEU A 5 11.94 19.44 -4.18
N ASP A 6 13.11 18.85 -4.36
CA ASP A 6 14.12 19.34 -5.29
C ASP A 6 13.94 18.65 -6.66
N ASP A 7 14.58 19.16 -7.72
CA ASP A 7 14.47 18.60 -9.09
C ASP A 7 14.80 17.09 -9.15
N GLY A 8 15.71 16.61 -8.29
CA GLY A 8 16.06 15.18 -8.19
C GLY A 8 15.03 14.29 -7.49
N ASP A 9 13.99 14.89 -6.91
CA ASP A 9 12.86 14.18 -6.30
C ASP A 9 11.68 14.02 -7.28
N LEU A 10 11.75 14.66 -8.45
CA LEU A 10 10.69 14.66 -9.46
C LEU A 10 10.90 13.59 -10.53
N VAL A 11 9.82 13.22 -11.21
CA VAL A 11 9.88 12.32 -12.36
C VAL A 11 10.60 13.04 -13.51
N ASP A 12 11.82 12.60 -13.82
CA ASP A 12 12.56 13.08 -14.98
C ASP A 12 12.08 12.38 -16.29
N ALA A 13 12.65 12.81 -17.41
CA ALA A 13 12.26 12.29 -18.73
C ALA A 13 12.58 10.78 -18.89
N ASP A 14 13.66 10.30 -18.29
CA ASP A 14 14.10 8.90 -18.41
C ASP A 14 13.20 7.98 -17.58
N LEU A 15 12.86 8.39 -16.36
CA LEU A 15 11.88 7.70 -15.53
C LEU A 15 10.51 7.71 -16.19
N ALA A 16 10.03 8.86 -16.67
CA ALA A 16 8.74 8.96 -17.36
C ALA A 16 8.66 7.99 -18.56
N ALA A 17 9.71 7.93 -19.38
CA ALA A 17 9.80 6.98 -20.50
C ALA A 17 9.76 5.52 -20.02
N SER A 18 10.43 5.20 -18.91
CA SER A 18 10.44 3.86 -18.32
C SER A 18 9.08 3.45 -17.77
N LEU A 19 8.35 4.37 -17.12
CA LEU A 19 6.99 4.15 -16.63
C LEU A 19 6.03 3.86 -17.79
N ALA A 20 6.08 4.68 -18.84
CA ALA A 20 5.25 4.50 -20.04
C ALA A 20 5.57 3.18 -20.76
N MET A 21 6.85 2.83 -20.88
CA MET A 21 7.26 1.55 -21.47
C MET A 21 6.77 0.35 -20.65
N HIS A 22 6.81 0.42 -19.31
CA HIS A 22 6.23 -0.62 -18.45
C HIS A 22 4.73 -0.79 -18.73
N ASP A 23 3.97 0.31 -18.77
CA ASP A 23 2.53 0.25 -19.05
C ASP A 23 2.23 -0.33 -20.45
N GLU A 24 3.02 0.02 -21.46
CA GLU A 24 2.90 -0.55 -22.80
C GLU A 24 3.15 -2.07 -22.81
N LEU A 25 4.16 -2.54 -22.07
CA LEU A 25 4.49 -3.96 -21.97
C LEU A 25 3.35 -4.76 -21.31
N LEU A 26 2.74 -4.23 -20.26
CA LEU A 26 1.57 -4.84 -19.60
C LEU A 26 0.37 -4.88 -20.56
N ALA A 27 0.09 -3.78 -21.26
CA ALA A 27 -1.00 -3.67 -22.23
C ALA A 27 -0.84 -4.68 -23.38
N ARG A 28 0.37 -4.83 -23.94
CA ARG A 28 0.69 -5.81 -25.00
C ARG A 28 0.45 -7.26 -24.57
N ARG A 29 0.50 -7.54 -23.26
CA ARG A 29 0.24 -8.86 -22.66
C ARG A 29 -1.21 -9.04 -22.20
N ASN A 30 -2.06 -8.02 -22.36
CA ASN A 30 -3.43 -7.99 -21.84
C ASN A 30 -3.50 -8.26 -20.33
N VAL A 31 -2.48 -7.79 -19.60
CA VAL A 31 -2.38 -7.89 -18.14
C VAL A 31 -2.76 -6.55 -17.55
N GLU A 32 -3.82 -6.54 -16.74
CA GLU A 32 -4.26 -5.36 -16.02
C GLU A 32 -3.98 -5.53 -14.53
N ILE A 33 -3.14 -4.67 -13.97
CA ILE A 33 -2.77 -4.64 -12.56
C ILE A 33 -2.87 -3.20 -12.10
N TRP A 34 -3.88 -2.92 -11.28
CA TRP A 34 -4.06 -1.64 -10.63
C TRP A 34 -3.18 -1.59 -9.39
N VAL A 35 -2.64 -0.41 -9.11
CA VAL A 35 -1.77 -0.16 -7.96
C VAL A 35 -2.29 1.00 -7.13
N GLY A 36 -2.29 0.84 -5.81
CA GLY A 36 -2.52 1.91 -4.86
C GLY A 36 -1.39 1.95 -3.83
N ALA A 37 -1.41 2.96 -2.97
CA ALA A 37 -0.47 3.05 -1.85
C ALA A 37 -1.09 3.80 -0.68
N GLU A 38 -0.51 3.60 0.50
CA GLU A 38 -0.92 4.27 1.74
C GLU A 38 0.27 5.07 2.33
N PRO A 39 0.84 6.07 1.61
CA PRO A 39 1.95 6.87 2.13
C PRO A 39 1.58 7.65 3.39
N THR A 40 2.56 7.81 4.28
CA THR A 40 2.38 8.48 5.58
C THR A 40 3.38 9.62 5.79
N PHE A 41 2.90 10.72 6.36
CA PHE A 41 3.70 11.94 6.54
C PHE A 41 3.62 12.41 7.99
N THR A 42 4.71 12.97 8.50
CA THR A 42 4.78 13.47 9.88
C THR A 42 5.42 14.86 9.93
N ARG A 43 5.45 15.45 11.12
CA ARG A 43 6.25 16.64 11.37
C ARG A 43 7.65 16.24 11.78
N ALA A 44 8.60 16.45 10.88
CA ALA A 44 9.99 15.99 11.06
C ALA A 44 10.67 16.53 12.32
N ASP A 45 10.28 17.72 12.79
CA ASP A 45 10.85 18.42 13.95
C ASP A 45 9.95 18.42 15.19
N SER A 46 8.80 17.75 15.16
CA SER A 46 7.87 17.77 16.30
C SER A 46 8.13 16.62 17.28
N LEU A 47 8.24 16.99 18.56
CA LEU A 47 8.26 16.07 19.69
C LEU A 47 6.89 15.94 20.37
N ASP A 48 5.86 16.62 19.84
CA ASP A 48 4.53 16.56 20.40
C ASP A 48 3.99 15.11 20.33
N PRO A 49 3.33 14.59 21.37
CA PRO A 49 2.74 13.26 21.36
C PRO A 49 1.88 12.98 20.12
N ALA A 50 1.13 13.97 19.61
CA ALA A 50 0.33 13.81 18.40
C ALA A 50 1.17 13.36 17.20
N TRP A 51 2.44 13.76 17.10
CA TRP A 51 3.34 13.38 16.00
C TRP A 51 4.25 12.19 16.32
N ASN A 52 4.03 11.52 17.45
CA ASN A 52 4.84 10.38 17.91
C ASN A 52 4.01 9.14 18.22
N SER A 53 2.97 9.28 19.04
CA SER A 53 2.17 8.17 19.58
C SER A 53 0.68 8.41 19.51
N ASP A 54 0.27 9.66 19.68
CA ASP A 54 -1.10 10.01 19.91
C ASP A 54 -1.82 10.27 18.59
N ALA A 55 -3.10 9.94 18.63
CA ALA A 55 -4.04 10.07 17.56
C ALA A 55 -4.31 11.51 17.12
N GLU A 56 -4.59 12.35 18.10
CA GLU A 56 -5.09 13.71 17.93
C GLU A 56 -4.25 14.65 18.79
N GLY A 57 -4.38 15.95 18.54
CA GLY A 57 -3.62 16.98 19.22
C GLY A 57 -2.79 17.82 18.24
N ASP A 58 -2.18 18.87 18.80
CA ASP A 58 -1.38 19.86 18.09
C ASP A 58 -2.11 20.41 16.84
N ASP A 59 -1.41 20.53 15.72
CA ASP A 59 -1.89 21.04 14.45
C ASP A 59 -2.21 19.93 13.44
N LYS A 60 -2.32 18.66 13.87
CA LYS A 60 -2.47 17.51 12.96
C LYS A 60 -3.71 17.60 12.09
N LEU A 61 -4.87 17.92 12.67
CA LEU A 61 -6.12 18.05 11.92
C LEU A 61 -6.05 19.21 10.92
N GLU A 62 -5.47 20.33 11.33
CA GLU A 62 -5.26 21.51 10.47
C GLU A 62 -4.36 21.15 9.28
N ARG A 63 -3.25 20.44 9.51
CA ARG A 63 -2.35 19.99 8.44
C ARG A 63 -2.99 18.97 7.52
N ALA A 64 -3.74 18.00 8.05
CA ALA A 64 -4.50 17.06 7.21
C ALA A 64 -5.52 17.79 6.32
N HIS A 65 -6.19 18.82 6.85
CA HIS A 65 -7.09 19.68 6.08
C HIS A 65 -6.35 20.54 5.04
N ALA A 66 -5.17 21.05 5.36
CA ALA A 66 -4.32 21.79 4.42
C ALA A 66 -3.87 20.90 3.24
N VAL A 67 -3.41 19.68 3.52
CA VAL A 67 -3.05 18.68 2.49
C VAL A 67 -4.24 18.42 1.57
N THR A 68 -5.41 18.18 2.16
CA THR A 68 -6.66 17.95 1.43
C THR A 68 -7.00 19.13 0.52
N THR A 69 -6.82 20.35 1.01
CA THR A 69 -7.10 21.58 0.25
C THR A 69 -6.13 21.72 -0.93
N HIS A 70 -4.82 21.51 -0.71
CA HIS A 70 -3.83 21.56 -1.79
C HIS A 70 -4.07 20.49 -2.86
N LEU A 71 -4.45 19.27 -2.46
CA LEU A 71 -4.83 18.21 -3.40
C LEU A 71 -6.08 18.60 -4.20
N ALA A 72 -7.10 19.15 -3.55
CA ALA A 72 -8.33 19.58 -4.22
C ALA A 72 -8.12 20.79 -5.16
N ASP A 73 -7.10 21.62 -4.90
CA ASP A 73 -6.70 22.71 -5.79
C ASP A 73 -5.95 22.20 -7.03
N ALA A 74 -5.17 21.13 -6.88
CA ALA A 74 -4.40 20.53 -7.97
C ALA A 74 -5.22 19.55 -8.84
N ILE A 75 -6.22 18.88 -8.26
CA ILE A 75 -7.04 17.88 -8.95
C ILE A 75 -8.30 18.54 -9.51
N THR A 76 -8.43 18.57 -10.84
CA THR A 76 -9.58 19.17 -11.51
C THR A 76 -10.86 18.41 -11.19
N GLY A 77 -11.92 19.12 -10.79
CA GLY A 77 -13.21 18.52 -10.44
C GLY A 77 -13.25 17.82 -9.07
N ALA A 78 -12.22 18.00 -8.23
CA ALA A 78 -12.19 17.39 -6.91
C ALA A 78 -13.20 18.00 -5.93
N GLU A 79 -14.09 17.15 -5.44
CA GLU A 79 -15.01 17.44 -4.36
C GLU A 79 -14.45 16.90 -3.04
N VAL A 80 -14.43 17.77 -2.03
CA VAL A 80 -13.94 17.42 -0.69
C VAL A 80 -15.11 17.09 0.21
N SER A 81 -14.95 16.08 1.05
CA SER A 81 -15.91 15.74 2.10
C SER A 81 -15.16 15.39 3.40
N ARG A 82 -15.80 15.62 4.54
CA ARG A 82 -15.34 15.03 5.80
C ARG A 82 -16.04 13.69 5.96
N VAL A 83 -15.30 12.63 6.24
CA VAL A 83 -15.83 11.27 6.34
C VAL A 83 -15.49 10.63 7.68
N ALA A 84 -16.31 9.67 8.10
CA ALA A 84 -15.99 8.85 9.26
C ALA A 84 -14.74 8.00 8.98
N GLY A 85 -13.78 8.05 9.89
CA GLY A 85 -12.57 7.24 9.90
C GLY A 85 -12.66 6.09 10.91
N ARG A 86 -11.50 5.57 11.31
CA ARG A 86 -11.42 4.47 12.28
C ARG A 86 -11.83 4.92 13.68
N GLN A 87 -12.57 4.08 14.40
CA GLN A 87 -12.78 4.20 15.84
C GLN A 87 -11.87 3.23 16.55
N TYR A 88 -11.04 3.71 17.48
CA TYR A 88 -10.14 2.86 18.25
C TYR A 88 -10.79 2.42 19.58
N PRO A 89 -10.37 1.28 20.18
CA PRO A 89 -10.90 0.83 21.46
C PRO A 89 -10.77 1.91 22.55
N GLY A 90 -11.88 2.22 23.22
CA GLY A 90 -11.92 3.24 24.28
C GLY A 90 -12.37 4.62 23.82
N GLU A 91 -12.59 4.85 22.52
CA GLU A 91 -13.06 6.15 22.01
C GLU A 91 -14.59 6.27 21.97
N ALA A 92 -15.11 7.44 22.36
CA ALA A 92 -16.55 7.72 22.41
C ALA A 92 -17.20 7.93 21.03
N ALA A 93 -16.42 8.31 20.02
CA ALA A 93 -16.87 8.55 18.66
C ALA A 93 -15.79 8.10 17.66
N PRO A 94 -16.15 7.75 16.41
CA PRO A 94 -15.16 7.50 15.37
C PRO A 94 -14.37 8.76 15.09
N ARG A 95 -13.10 8.59 14.72
CA ARG A 95 -12.29 9.69 14.20
C ARG A 95 -12.77 10.09 12.82
N PHE A 96 -12.17 11.14 12.26
CA PHE A 96 -12.56 11.69 10.97
C PHE A 96 -11.38 11.75 10.01
N ALA A 97 -11.67 11.54 8.73
CA ALA A 97 -10.76 11.74 7.62
C ALA A 97 -11.36 12.76 6.65
N PHE A 98 -10.55 13.20 5.69
CA PHE A 98 -11.02 13.98 4.55
C PHE A 98 -11.01 13.11 3.30
N GLY A 99 -12.13 13.01 2.62
CA GLY A 99 -12.26 12.30 1.37
C GLY A 99 -12.22 13.27 0.19
N LEU A 100 -11.49 12.90 -0.86
CA LEU A 100 -11.53 13.58 -2.15
C LEU A 100 -12.12 12.63 -3.20
N ARG A 101 -13.20 13.06 -3.86
CA ARG A 101 -13.82 12.39 -5.00
C ARG A 101 -13.61 13.23 -6.25
N TRP A 102 -13.20 12.62 -7.36
CA TRP A 102 -13.11 13.32 -8.64
C TRP A 102 -13.36 12.36 -9.80
N PRO A 103 -13.82 12.85 -10.97
CA PRO A 103 -14.03 11.99 -12.13
C PRO A 103 -12.73 11.38 -12.64
N ASP A 104 -12.76 10.11 -13.03
CA ASP A 104 -11.70 9.44 -13.77
C ASP A 104 -11.73 9.99 -15.23
N SER A 105 -10.85 10.94 -15.55
CA SER A 105 -10.96 11.79 -16.75
C SER A 105 -10.77 11.03 -18.07
N GLU A 106 -11.59 11.30 -19.10
CA GLU A 106 -11.13 12.11 -20.25
C GLU A 106 -12.00 13.36 -20.55
N THR A 107 -13.12 13.60 -19.84
CA THR A 107 -14.13 14.60 -20.29
C THR A 107 -14.76 15.46 -19.20
N ALA A 108 -14.11 15.60 -18.04
CA ALA A 108 -14.65 16.45 -16.99
C ALA A 108 -14.48 17.94 -17.38
N ALA A 109 -15.61 18.65 -17.53
CA ALA A 109 -15.60 20.11 -17.60
C ALA A 109 -14.95 20.67 -16.32
N SER A 110 -14.06 21.64 -16.47
CA SER A 110 -13.40 22.36 -15.36
C SER A 110 -14.42 23.10 -14.50
N VAL A 111 -15.03 22.40 -13.56
CA VAL A 111 -15.82 22.99 -12.48
C VAL A 111 -14.97 22.95 -11.23
N ALA A 112 -14.84 24.10 -10.55
CA ALA A 112 -14.22 24.15 -9.24
C ALA A 112 -15.06 23.30 -8.28
N GLY A 113 -14.51 22.19 -7.79
CA GLY A 113 -15.23 21.28 -6.91
C GLY A 113 -15.48 21.88 -5.54
N ALA A 114 -16.53 21.40 -4.86
CA ALA A 114 -16.96 21.93 -3.57
C ALA A 114 -15.87 21.76 -2.50
N ARG A 115 -15.63 22.83 -1.72
CA ARG A 115 -14.71 22.82 -0.58
C ARG A 115 -15.50 22.60 0.71
N VAL A 116 -14.90 21.88 1.65
CA VAL A 116 -15.50 21.58 2.95
C VAL A 116 -14.62 22.14 4.07
N ARG A 117 -15.26 22.76 5.07
CA ARG A 117 -14.59 23.22 6.29
C ARG A 117 -14.14 22.03 7.13
N ALA A 118 -13.02 22.18 7.85
CA ALA A 118 -12.47 21.14 8.71
C ALA A 118 -13.48 20.63 9.77
N ASP A 119 -14.40 21.48 10.21
CA ASP A 119 -15.41 21.22 11.24
C ASP A 119 -16.77 20.75 10.71
N ALA A 120 -16.91 20.55 9.40
CA ALA A 120 -18.17 20.12 8.80
C ALA A 120 -18.65 18.77 9.37
N ALA A 121 -19.96 18.53 9.28
CA ALA A 121 -20.54 17.25 9.68
C ALA A 121 -20.00 16.13 8.75
N PRO A 122 -19.59 14.99 9.31
CA PRO A 122 -19.09 13.87 8.52
C PRO A 122 -20.23 13.27 7.68
N VAL A 123 -19.89 12.86 6.45
CA VAL A 123 -20.77 12.07 5.57
C VAL A 123 -20.22 10.65 5.44
N PRO A 124 -21.07 9.66 5.11
CA PRO A 124 -20.57 8.33 4.75
C PRO A 124 -19.60 8.41 3.57
N PRO A 125 -18.54 7.57 3.53
CA PRO A 125 -17.74 7.41 2.33
C PRO A 125 -18.62 6.92 1.17
N PRO A 126 -18.28 7.24 -0.09
CA PRO A 126 -19.05 6.80 -1.24
C PRO A 126 -19.08 5.26 -1.31
N ASP A 127 -20.16 4.71 -1.85
CA ASP A 127 -20.29 3.29 -2.18
C ASP A 127 -20.23 3.06 -3.71
N ASP A 128 -20.28 4.13 -4.50
CA ASP A 128 -20.28 4.14 -5.96
C ASP A 128 -19.02 4.83 -6.54
N LEU A 129 -18.08 4.06 -7.08
CA LEU A 129 -16.85 4.59 -7.71
C LEU A 129 -16.69 4.20 -9.18
N ASP A 130 -17.75 3.77 -9.86
CA ASP A 130 -17.64 3.22 -11.23
C ASP A 130 -16.97 4.16 -12.25
N ARG A 131 -17.03 5.48 -12.04
CA ARG A 131 -16.41 6.50 -12.92
C ARG A 131 -15.60 7.54 -12.15
N ASP A 132 -15.48 7.38 -10.84
CA ASP A 132 -14.87 8.37 -9.97
C ASP A 132 -13.72 7.73 -9.21
N ARG A 133 -12.72 8.55 -8.93
CA ARG A 133 -11.57 8.21 -8.11
C ARG A 133 -11.81 8.73 -6.71
N TRP A 134 -11.26 8.03 -5.73
CA TRP A 134 -11.44 8.32 -4.33
C TRP A 134 -10.15 8.14 -3.56
N LEU A 135 -9.75 9.18 -2.84
CA LEU A 135 -8.60 9.17 -1.93
C LEU A 135 -9.04 9.66 -0.55
N THR A 136 -8.36 9.23 0.51
CA THR A 136 -8.62 9.73 1.87
C THR A 136 -7.35 10.23 2.55
N VAL A 137 -7.44 11.37 3.23
CA VAL A 137 -6.41 11.95 4.09
C VAL A 137 -6.84 11.77 5.55
N THR A 138 -6.10 10.95 6.29
CA THR A 138 -6.46 10.50 7.64
C THR A 138 -5.40 10.95 8.66
N PRO A 139 -5.75 11.69 9.73
CA PRO A 139 -4.87 11.99 10.84
C PRO A 139 -4.76 10.78 11.78
N ASP A 140 -3.87 9.83 11.46
CA ASP A 140 -3.63 8.63 12.26
C ASP A 140 -2.61 8.85 13.39
N PRO A 141 -2.47 7.91 14.34
CA PRO A 141 -1.46 8.02 15.41
C PRO A 141 -0.06 8.29 14.85
N GLY A 142 0.57 9.39 15.27
CA GLY A 142 1.91 9.79 14.84
C GLY A 142 2.08 10.34 13.41
N VAL A 143 1.10 10.15 12.51
CA VAL A 143 1.22 10.50 11.07
C VAL A 143 -0.08 11.04 10.48
N VAL A 144 0.02 11.69 9.32
CA VAL A 144 -1.08 11.87 8.37
C VAL A 144 -0.91 10.82 7.29
N GLU A 145 -1.82 9.86 7.24
CA GLU A 145 -1.88 8.80 6.22
C GLU A 145 -2.72 9.27 5.03
N ILE A 146 -2.24 8.98 3.82
CA ILE A 146 -2.96 9.28 2.59
C ILE A 146 -3.19 7.97 1.87
N ASN A 147 -4.45 7.57 1.76
CA ASN A 147 -4.84 6.40 1.00
C ASN A 147 -5.11 6.86 -0.43
N MET A 148 -4.14 6.58 -1.31
CA MET A 148 -4.14 6.99 -2.70
C MET A 148 -5.26 6.30 -3.49
N ALA A 149 -5.86 6.99 -4.46
CA ALA A 149 -6.83 6.35 -5.34
C ALA A 149 -6.11 5.37 -6.26
N PRO A 150 -6.60 4.13 -6.44
CA PRO A 150 -5.94 3.16 -7.31
C PRO A 150 -5.71 3.68 -8.73
N SER A 151 -4.53 3.39 -9.27
CA SER A 151 -4.07 3.78 -10.60
C SER A 151 -3.93 2.59 -11.51
N ARG A 152 -4.42 2.74 -12.75
CA ARG A 152 -4.31 1.71 -13.79
C ARG A 152 -2.89 1.63 -14.35
N THR A 153 -2.23 2.78 -14.49
CA THR A 153 -0.92 2.93 -15.14
C THR A 153 0.12 3.43 -14.14
N ALA A 154 1.39 3.11 -14.40
CA ALA A 154 2.52 3.57 -13.60
C ALA A 154 2.71 5.08 -13.74
N VAL A 155 2.44 5.61 -14.93
CA VAL A 155 2.48 7.06 -15.20
C VAL A 155 1.50 7.81 -14.29
N ASP A 156 0.22 7.40 -14.30
CA ASP A 156 -0.82 8.03 -13.47
C ASP A 156 -0.55 7.86 -11.96
N PHE A 157 -0.04 6.69 -11.56
CA PHE A 157 0.38 6.46 -10.17
C PHE A 157 1.51 7.42 -9.74
N ALA A 158 2.51 7.62 -10.59
CA ALA A 158 3.63 8.51 -10.31
C ALA A 158 3.20 9.99 -10.26
N GLU A 159 2.32 10.42 -11.17
CA GLU A 159 1.74 11.77 -11.15
C GLU A 159 0.95 12.01 -9.85
N GLN A 160 0.11 11.05 -9.44
CA GLN A 160 -0.62 11.15 -8.19
C GLN A 160 0.32 11.17 -6.97
N ALA A 161 1.37 10.34 -6.95
CA ALA A 161 2.38 10.35 -5.89
C ALA A 161 3.06 11.73 -5.78
N GLN A 162 3.41 12.36 -6.91
CA GLN A 162 4.01 13.68 -6.93
C GLN A 162 3.07 14.75 -6.36
N LEU A 163 1.78 14.71 -6.70
CA LEU A 163 0.76 15.60 -6.12
C LEU A 163 0.66 15.44 -4.61
N VAL A 164 0.65 14.19 -4.13
CA VAL A 164 0.59 13.86 -2.71
C VAL A 164 1.79 14.40 -1.94
N TRP A 165 3.02 14.17 -2.41
CA TRP A 165 4.22 14.70 -1.76
C TRP A 165 4.29 16.23 -1.79
N THR A 166 3.85 16.85 -2.89
CA THR A 166 3.81 18.31 -3.02
C THR A 166 2.81 18.92 -2.02
N ALA A 167 1.62 18.34 -1.89
CA ALA A 167 0.61 18.79 -0.94
C ALA A 167 1.08 18.61 0.52
N ALA A 168 1.70 17.47 0.85
CA ALA A 168 2.25 17.20 2.17
C ALA A 168 3.37 18.18 2.56
N SER A 169 4.36 18.38 1.68
CA SER A 169 5.48 19.31 1.92
C SER A 169 5.02 20.76 2.05
N THR A 170 4.10 21.21 1.19
CA THR A 170 3.50 22.56 1.28
C THR A 170 2.74 22.76 2.60
N SER A 171 2.17 21.68 3.13
CA SER A 171 1.49 21.66 4.44
C SER A 171 2.45 21.49 5.63
N GLY A 172 3.76 21.57 5.40
CA GLY A 172 4.80 21.45 6.42
C GLY A 172 5.00 20.03 6.97
N LEU A 173 4.53 19.01 6.25
CA LEU A 173 4.76 17.60 6.57
C LEU A 173 5.95 17.04 5.79
N SER A 174 6.46 15.89 6.22
CA SER A 174 7.57 15.17 5.60
C SER A 174 7.37 13.66 5.65
N ALA A 175 7.88 12.94 4.66
CA ALA A 175 7.96 11.48 4.65
C ALA A 175 9.03 10.93 5.61
N THR A 176 9.84 11.82 6.21
CA THR A 176 10.92 11.48 7.14
C THR A 176 10.79 12.24 8.45
N ARG A 177 11.46 11.76 9.49
CA ARG A 177 11.53 12.40 10.81
C ARG A 177 12.90 12.29 11.42
N TYR A 178 13.18 13.19 12.36
CA TYR A 178 14.31 13.04 13.26
C TYR A 178 13.87 12.35 14.55
N ARG A 179 14.65 11.37 14.97
CA ARG A 179 14.54 10.76 16.29
C ARG A 179 15.17 11.65 17.34
N PHE A 180 14.90 11.34 18.61
CA PHE A 180 15.46 12.09 19.74
C PHE A 180 17.00 12.07 19.75
N ASN A 181 17.63 11.02 19.23
CA ASN A 181 19.08 10.90 19.11
C ASN A 181 19.66 11.61 17.86
N GLY A 182 18.82 12.23 17.03
CA GLY A 182 19.21 12.93 15.81
C GLY A 182 19.22 12.07 14.55
N ASP A 183 18.96 10.76 14.66
CA ASP A 183 18.92 9.88 13.49
C ASP A 183 17.72 10.20 12.60
N LEU A 184 17.94 10.17 11.29
CA LEU A 184 16.88 10.26 10.29
C LEU A 184 16.18 8.90 10.19
N ALA A 185 14.86 8.92 10.27
CA ALA A 185 14.00 7.74 10.07
C ALA A 185 12.88 8.09 9.09
N ASP A 186 12.20 7.05 8.61
CA ASP A 186 10.91 7.21 7.95
C ASP A 186 9.87 7.85 8.89
N SER A 187 8.75 8.32 8.34
CA SER A 187 7.68 8.98 9.11
C SER A 187 7.07 8.11 10.22
N GLY A 188 7.28 6.79 10.18
CA GLY A 188 6.82 5.82 11.17
C GLY A 188 5.54 5.06 10.77
N GLY A 189 4.85 5.47 9.71
CA GLY A 189 3.78 4.68 9.09
C GLY A 189 4.32 3.80 7.96
N GLY A 190 3.64 2.69 7.66
CA GLY A 190 4.07 1.77 6.60
C GLY A 190 3.84 2.35 5.20
N GLY A 191 4.82 2.23 4.30
CA GLY A 191 4.72 2.65 2.89
C GLY A 191 4.01 1.62 2.01
N GLN A 192 2.85 1.15 2.46
CA GLN A 192 2.21 -0.04 1.92
C GLN A 192 1.82 0.16 0.46
N ILE A 193 2.02 -0.87 -0.36
CA ILE A 193 1.63 -0.89 -1.76
C ILE A 193 0.50 -1.90 -1.93
N THR A 194 -0.59 -1.49 -2.56
CA THR A 194 -1.73 -2.36 -2.83
C THR A 194 -1.77 -2.72 -4.30
N LEU A 195 -2.08 -3.98 -4.60
CA LEU A 195 -2.22 -4.49 -5.95
C LEU A 195 -3.60 -5.13 -6.11
N GLY A 196 -4.23 -4.91 -7.25
CA GLY A 196 -5.57 -5.43 -7.53
C GLY A 196 -6.04 -5.17 -8.95
N GLY A 197 -7.35 -5.10 -9.13
CA GLY A 197 -7.98 -4.72 -10.39
C GLY A 197 -8.96 -3.56 -10.21
N SER A 198 -9.50 -3.04 -11.31
CA SER A 198 -10.55 -2.01 -11.30
C SER A 198 -11.80 -2.44 -10.53
N ARG A 199 -12.07 -3.75 -10.52
CA ARG A 199 -13.12 -4.42 -9.74
C ARG A 199 -12.58 -5.69 -9.09
N PRO A 200 -13.19 -6.19 -8.01
CA PRO A 200 -12.70 -7.37 -7.30
C PRO A 200 -12.45 -8.58 -8.21
N HIS A 201 -13.37 -8.89 -9.12
CA HIS A 201 -13.27 -10.02 -10.04
C HIS A 201 -12.25 -9.82 -11.17
N THR A 202 -11.82 -8.59 -11.44
CA THR A 202 -10.80 -8.27 -12.45
C THR A 202 -9.38 -8.32 -11.87
N SER A 203 -9.25 -8.42 -10.54
CA SER A 203 -7.96 -8.53 -9.87
C SER A 203 -7.10 -9.65 -10.48
N PRO A 204 -5.79 -9.45 -10.67
CA PRO A 204 -4.90 -10.49 -11.17
C PRO A 204 -4.92 -11.73 -10.28
N PHE A 205 -5.12 -11.57 -8.97
CA PHE A 205 -5.16 -12.67 -8.00
C PHE A 205 -6.44 -13.50 -8.06
N VAL A 206 -7.50 -12.95 -8.66
CA VAL A 206 -8.81 -13.60 -8.78
C VAL A 206 -9.01 -14.15 -10.19
N ARG A 207 -8.66 -13.35 -11.21
CA ARG A 207 -8.72 -13.74 -12.62
C ARG A 207 -7.72 -14.83 -12.95
N TYR A 208 -6.57 -14.84 -12.28
CA TYR A 208 -5.51 -15.83 -12.42
C TYR A 208 -5.19 -16.44 -11.05
N PRO A 209 -5.99 -17.43 -10.58
CA PRO A 209 -5.89 -17.95 -9.20
C PRO A 209 -4.52 -18.55 -8.83
N HIS A 210 -3.68 -18.88 -9.81
CA HIS A 210 -2.32 -19.37 -9.58
C HIS A 210 -1.33 -18.26 -9.17
N VAL A 211 -1.66 -16.99 -9.39
CA VAL A 211 -0.70 -15.87 -9.22
C VAL A 211 -0.39 -15.59 -7.76
N LEU A 212 -1.38 -15.65 -6.85
CA LEU A 212 -1.11 -15.38 -5.44
C LEU A 212 -0.24 -16.47 -4.78
N PRO A 213 -0.49 -17.79 -4.97
CA PRO A 213 0.45 -18.81 -4.54
C PRO A 213 1.85 -18.63 -5.12
N ALA A 214 1.94 -18.30 -6.41
CA ALA A 214 3.22 -18.05 -7.06
C ALA A 214 3.93 -16.81 -6.50
N LEU A 215 3.21 -15.76 -6.10
CA LEU A 215 3.76 -14.57 -5.47
C LEU A 215 4.32 -14.88 -4.08
N VAL A 216 3.62 -15.68 -3.28
CA VAL A 216 4.11 -16.12 -1.97
C VAL A 216 5.43 -16.91 -2.13
N ARG A 217 5.51 -17.84 -3.09
CA ARG A 217 6.77 -18.54 -3.40
C ARG A 217 7.86 -17.58 -3.86
N TYR A 218 7.52 -16.62 -4.72
CA TYR A 218 8.48 -15.68 -5.27
C TYR A 218 9.10 -14.82 -4.15
N LEU A 219 8.28 -14.31 -3.23
CA LEU A 219 8.75 -13.55 -2.06
C LEU A 219 9.56 -14.43 -1.10
N ASN A 220 9.14 -15.68 -0.86
CA ASN A 220 9.93 -16.62 -0.06
C ASN A 220 11.32 -16.84 -0.68
N ASN A 221 11.39 -17.08 -2.00
CA ASN A 221 12.63 -17.38 -2.71
C ASN A 221 13.53 -16.15 -2.94
N HIS A 222 13.01 -14.94 -2.72
CA HIS A 222 13.75 -13.68 -2.91
C HIS A 222 13.63 -12.76 -1.68
N PRO A 223 14.33 -13.07 -0.57
CA PRO A 223 14.31 -12.23 0.62
C PRO A 223 14.73 -10.77 0.41
N SER A 224 15.46 -10.45 -0.67
CA SER A 224 15.79 -9.06 -1.02
C SER A 224 14.56 -8.16 -1.17
N LEU A 225 13.42 -8.72 -1.58
CA LEU A 225 12.15 -7.99 -1.76
C LEU A 225 11.49 -7.55 -0.46
N SER A 226 11.91 -8.08 0.68
CA SER A 226 11.50 -7.64 2.02
C SER A 226 12.66 -6.92 2.74
N TYR A 227 13.85 -7.51 2.72
CA TYR A 227 14.98 -7.06 3.53
C TYR A 227 15.58 -5.75 3.04
N TRP A 228 15.63 -5.50 1.74
CA TRP A 228 16.15 -4.23 1.21
C TRP A 228 15.28 -3.03 1.61
N PHE A 229 13.99 -3.27 1.80
CA PHE A 229 12.99 -2.27 2.14
C PHE A 229 12.55 -2.37 3.60
N ALA A 230 13.23 -3.17 4.41
CA ALA A 230 12.87 -3.35 5.79
C ALA A 230 13.05 -2.06 6.58
N SER A 231 12.23 -1.92 7.62
CA SER A 231 12.48 -0.96 8.68
C SER A 231 13.75 -1.35 9.47
N GLU A 232 14.02 -0.67 10.57
CA GLU A 232 15.18 -1.00 11.42
C GLU A 232 15.06 -2.35 12.14
N CYS A 233 13.86 -2.95 12.11
CA CYS A 233 13.61 -4.27 12.66
C CYS A 233 13.21 -5.21 11.51
N VAL A 234 13.91 -6.34 11.41
CA VAL A 234 13.59 -7.52 10.57
C VAL A 234 13.24 -8.70 11.47
N GLY A 235 12.62 -9.74 10.91
CA GLY A 235 12.22 -10.92 11.66
C GLY A 235 10.77 -10.87 12.15
N SER A 236 10.40 -11.90 12.92
CA SER A 236 9.03 -12.17 13.40
C SER A 236 8.37 -11.04 14.17
N ALA A 237 9.16 -10.16 14.79
CA ALA A 237 8.66 -9.02 15.56
C ALA A 237 8.56 -7.71 14.74
N SER A 238 8.93 -7.73 13.46
CA SER A 238 8.93 -6.55 12.60
C SER A 238 7.51 -6.04 12.27
N GLN A 239 7.43 -4.98 11.47
CA GLN A 239 6.15 -4.40 11.02
C GLN A 239 5.47 -5.24 9.93
N GLY A 240 6.24 -6.08 9.23
CA GLY A 240 5.76 -6.95 8.17
C GLY A 240 6.59 -8.24 8.10
N PRO A 241 6.64 -9.05 9.17
CA PRO A 241 7.30 -10.36 9.14
C PRO A 241 6.88 -11.21 7.96
N ARG A 242 7.86 -11.94 7.43
CA ARG A 242 7.65 -12.93 6.40
C ARG A 242 7.02 -14.20 7.00
N PRO A 243 6.29 -15.00 6.20
CA PRO A 243 5.70 -16.26 6.68
C PRO A 243 6.73 -17.28 7.21
N ASP A 244 7.97 -17.22 6.71
CA ASP A 244 9.09 -18.11 7.07
C ASP A 244 9.94 -17.59 8.25
N GLU A 245 9.58 -16.45 8.85
CA GLU A 245 10.24 -15.92 10.06
C GLU A 245 9.55 -16.39 11.37
N GLY A 246 8.45 -17.13 11.26
CA GLY A 246 7.65 -17.65 12.37
C GLY A 246 8.14 -18.99 12.93
N THR A 247 7.21 -19.82 13.41
CA THR A 247 7.52 -21.19 13.85
C THR A 247 7.85 -22.07 12.66
N ARG A 248 8.72 -23.08 12.83
CA ARG A 248 9.18 -23.92 11.72
C ARG A 248 8.04 -24.68 11.03
N GLU A 249 7.03 -25.08 11.78
CA GLU A 249 5.85 -25.79 11.25
C GLU A 249 5.11 -24.95 10.19
N HIS A 250 5.15 -23.61 10.27
CA HIS A 250 4.52 -22.75 9.28
C HIS A 250 5.11 -22.94 7.88
N HIS A 251 6.41 -23.25 7.76
CA HIS A 251 7.03 -23.50 6.46
C HIS A 251 6.40 -24.72 5.77
N ASP A 252 6.27 -25.83 6.51
CA ASP A 252 5.70 -27.07 5.96
C ASP A 252 4.21 -26.92 5.65
N GLU A 253 3.46 -26.25 6.53
CA GLU A 253 2.04 -25.94 6.31
C GLU A 253 1.85 -25.05 5.08
N LEU A 254 2.71 -24.04 4.90
CA LEU A 254 2.70 -23.17 3.73
C LEU A 254 3.03 -23.94 2.46
N ALA A 255 4.06 -24.81 2.47
CA ALA A 255 4.41 -25.63 1.32
C ALA A 255 3.24 -26.52 0.87
N VAL A 256 2.58 -27.20 1.80
CA VAL A 256 1.42 -28.06 1.51
C VAL A 256 0.23 -27.23 1.02
N THR A 257 -0.03 -26.08 1.65
CA THR A 257 -1.12 -25.18 1.28
C THR A 257 -0.95 -24.64 -0.14
N LEU A 258 0.26 -24.18 -0.49
CA LEU A 258 0.55 -23.69 -1.84
C LEU A 258 0.38 -24.79 -2.88
N ALA A 259 0.88 -26.00 -2.62
CA ALA A 259 0.70 -27.14 -3.53
C ALA A 259 -0.78 -27.53 -3.71
N TYR A 260 -1.58 -27.47 -2.63
CA TYR A 260 -3.02 -27.70 -2.69
C TYR A 260 -3.73 -26.65 -3.54
N LEU A 261 -3.44 -25.36 -3.33
CA LEU A 261 -4.02 -24.25 -4.09
C LEU A 261 -3.65 -24.32 -5.57
N GLU A 262 -2.38 -24.61 -5.88
CA GLU A 262 -1.91 -24.77 -7.25
C GLU A 262 -2.64 -25.91 -7.98
N ARG A 263 -2.86 -27.03 -7.30
CA ARG A 263 -3.64 -28.16 -7.86
C ARG A 263 -5.08 -27.76 -8.17
N LEU A 264 -5.74 -27.01 -7.28
CA LEU A 264 -7.10 -26.52 -7.53
C LEU A 264 -7.12 -25.50 -8.67
N ALA A 265 -6.13 -24.62 -8.76
CA ALA A 265 -6.01 -23.65 -9.83
C ALA A 265 -5.87 -24.34 -11.20
N ASP A 266 -5.06 -25.40 -11.30
CA ASP A 266 -4.91 -26.21 -12.52
C ASP A 266 -6.21 -26.89 -12.96
N GLN A 267 -7.04 -27.26 -12.00
CA GLN A 267 -8.34 -27.89 -12.25
C GLN A 267 -9.42 -26.85 -12.60
N GLY A 268 -9.13 -25.54 -12.46
CA GLY A 268 -10.15 -24.49 -12.58
C GLY A 268 -11.14 -24.48 -11.42
N GLU A 269 -10.79 -25.10 -10.29
CA GLU A 269 -11.64 -25.35 -9.13
C GLU A 269 -11.24 -24.50 -7.91
N LEU A 270 -10.46 -23.43 -8.11
CA LEU A 270 -10.04 -22.54 -7.02
C LEU A 270 -10.91 -21.27 -6.95
N PRO A 271 -11.98 -21.24 -6.14
CA PRO A 271 -12.73 -20.02 -5.91
C PRO A 271 -11.94 -19.03 -5.04
N PRO A 272 -12.18 -17.71 -5.16
CA PRO A 272 -11.45 -16.69 -4.40
C PRO A 272 -11.56 -16.83 -2.88
N GLU A 273 -12.71 -17.30 -2.39
CA GLU A 273 -12.92 -17.54 -0.96
C GLU A 273 -12.03 -18.67 -0.44
N GLN A 274 -11.85 -19.75 -1.20
CA GLN A 274 -10.96 -20.85 -0.82
C GLN A 274 -9.48 -20.43 -0.87
N LEU A 275 -9.11 -19.59 -1.84
CA LEU A 275 -7.77 -19.00 -1.92
C LEU A 275 -7.46 -18.17 -0.67
N TRP A 276 -8.39 -17.31 -0.26
CA TRP A 276 -8.25 -16.52 0.96
C TRP A 276 -8.23 -17.40 2.22
N LEU A 277 -9.21 -18.30 2.39
CA LEU A 277 -9.33 -19.17 3.57
C LEU A 277 -8.07 -20.00 3.83
N ALA A 278 -7.41 -20.47 2.77
CA ALA A 278 -6.21 -21.29 2.88
C ALA A 278 -4.97 -20.47 3.27
N LEU A 279 -4.81 -19.25 2.74
CA LEU A 279 -3.62 -18.43 2.97
C LEU A 279 -3.73 -17.51 4.19
N ALA A 280 -4.93 -17.04 4.54
CA ALA A 280 -5.12 -16.04 5.59
C ALA A 280 -4.56 -16.45 6.96
N PRO A 281 -4.63 -17.72 7.40
CA PRO A 281 -4.02 -18.14 8.68
C PRO A 281 -2.49 -18.19 8.66
N LEU A 282 -1.87 -18.26 7.48
CA LEU A 282 -0.42 -18.42 7.31
C LEU A 282 0.29 -17.10 6.99
N LEU A 283 -0.46 -16.10 6.48
CA LEU A 283 0.02 -14.76 6.17
C LEU A 283 -0.35 -13.80 7.32
N VAL A 284 0.24 -14.05 8.48
CA VAL A 284 0.02 -13.30 9.74
C VAL A 284 1.32 -13.16 10.53
N ASP A 285 1.39 -12.21 11.45
CA ASP A 285 2.45 -12.17 12.46
C ASP A 285 2.30 -13.30 13.51
N THR A 286 3.24 -13.38 14.45
CA THR A 286 3.22 -14.37 15.54
C THR A 286 2.02 -14.25 16.48
N ALA A 287 1.28 -13.14 16.45
CA ALA A 287 0.07 -12.92 17.22
C ALA A 287 -1.21 -13.20 16.41
N GLY A 288 -1.09 -13.66 15.15
CA GLY A 288 -2.21 -13.91 14.27
C GLY A 288 -2.76 -12.66 13.59
N ASN A 289 -2.01 -11.55 13.56
CA ASN A 289 -2.44 -10.30 12.96
C ASN A 289 -2.02 -10.19 11.49
N SER A 290 -2.99 -10.23 10.58
CA SER A 290 -2.76 -10.08 9.13
C SER A 290 -2.31 -8.69 8.72
N HIS A 291 -2.66 -7.64 9.49
CA HIS A 291 -2.16 -6.28 9.26
C HIS A 291 -0.67 -6.13 9.58
N ARG A 292 -0.02 -7.16 10.11
CA ARG A 292 1.42 -7.18 10.35
C ARG A 292 2.12 -8.24 9.51
N ALA A 293 1.45 -8.86 8.54
CA ALA A 293 2.12 -9.76 7.62
C ALA A 293 2.88 -8.99 6.52
N GLU A 294 3.97 -9.56 5.99
CA GLU A 294 4.62 -9.08 4.77
C GLU A 294 3.61 -8.87 3.62
N LEU A 295 2.71 -9.84 3.46
CA LEU A 295 1.68 -9.88 2.43
C LEU A 295 0.30 -9.99 3.08
N ASN A 296 -0.44 -8.89 3.12
CA ASN A 296 -1.80 -8.88 3.68
C ASN A 296 -2.84 -9.23 2.61
N VAL A 297 -3.66 -10.23 2.89
CA VAL A 297 -4.73 -10.72 2.02
C VAL A 297 -6.12 -10.48 2.61
N GLU A 298 -6.25 -9.68 3.67
CA GLU A 298 -7.54 -9.40 4.31
C GLU A 298 -8.55 -8.74 3.34
N LYS A 299 -8.06 -7.83 2.49
CA LYS A 299 -8.88 -7.15 1.46
C LYS A 299 -9.06 -7.99 0.18
N LEU A 300 -8.55 -9.23 0.13
CA LEU A 300 -8.68 -10.10 -1.03
C LEU A 300 -10.11 -10.61 -1.16
N TRP A 301 -10.51 -11.54 -0.29
CA TRP A 301 -11.84 -12.17 -0.33
C TRP A 301 -12.38 -12.59 1.04
N ASN A 302 -12.07 -11.83 2.09
CA ASN A 302 -12.52 -12.10 3.45
C ASN A 302 -14.02 -11.81 3.63
N PRO A 303 -14.88 -12.81 3.94
CA PRO A 303 -16.31 -12.61 4.13
C PRO A 303 -16.66 -12.04 5.52
N HIS A 304 -15.72 -11.98 6.44
CA HIS A 304 -15.95 -11.58 7.84
C HIS A 304 -15.68 -10.09 8.10
N VAL A 305 -15.01 -9.40 7.17
CA VAL A 305 -14.80 -7.94 7.26
C VAL A 305 -16.10 -7.25 6.85
N VAL A 306 -16.72 -6.57 7.82
CA VAL A 306 -17.93 -5.77 7.61
C VAL A 306 -17.60 -4.59 6.69
N PRO A 307 -18.39 -4.34 5.63
CA PRO A 307 -18.17 -3.19 4.76
C PRO A 307 -18.23 -1.86 5.51
N HIS A 308 -17.29 -0.96 5.20
CA HIS A 308 -17.27 0.42 5.67
C HIS A 308 -16.96 1.36 4.49
N GLY A 309 -18.01 1.81 3.82
CA GLY A 309 -17.89 2.54 2.55
C GLY A 309 -17.29 1.64 1.46
N THR A 310 -16.30 2.15 0.72
CA THR A 310 -15.57 1.40 -0.31
C THR A 310 -14.67 0.29 0.23
N ARG A 311 -14.37 0.29 1.53
CA ARG A 311 -13.50 -0.72 2.16
C ARG A 311 -14.34 -1.91 2.61
N HIS A 312 -14.01 -3.08 2.09
CA HIS A 312 -14.60 -4.36 2.53
C HIS A 312 -13.62 -5.51 2.29
N GLY A 313 -13.87 -6.69 2.85
CA GLY A 313 -12.93 -7.83 2.72
C GLY A 313 -12.88 -8.47 1.33
N LYS A 314 -13.84 -8.14 0.46
CA LYS A 314 -13.97 -8.71 -0.91
C LYS A 314 -13.56 -7.76 -2.02
N MET A 315 -12.44 -7.06 -1.87
CA MET A 315 -11.99 -6.06 -2.84
C MET A 315 -11.09 -6.65 -3.94
N GLY A 316 -10.64 -7.90 -3.81
CA GLY A 316 -9.66 -8.48 -4.73
C GLY A 316 -8.27 -7.85 -4.57
N VAL A 317 -7.97 -7.22 -3.44
CA VAL A 317 -6.73 -6.47 -3.20
C VAL A 317 -5.80 -7.26 -2.30
N VAL A 318 -4.51 -7.23 -2.63
CA VAL A 318 -3.41 -7.73 -1.80
C VAL A 318 -2.48 -6.55 -1.46
N GLU A 319 -1.98 -6.51 -0.23
CA GLU A 319 -1.13 -5.42 0.24
C GLU A 319 0.27 -5.93 0.59
N LEU A 320 1.28 -5.27 0.04
CA LEU A 320 2.68 -5.46 0.39
C LEU A 320 3.03 -4.50 1.52
N ARG A 321 3.41 -5.04 2.68
CA ARG A 321 3.62 -4.28 3.90
C ARG A 321 5.07 -4.31 4.40
N ALA A 322 5.89 -5.24 3.91
CA ALA A 322 7.34 -5.25 4.15
C ALA A 322 8.07 -4.20 3.28
N VAL A 323 7.50 -2.99 3.18
CA VAL A 323 8.02 -1.88 2.40
C VAL A 323 8.03 -0.64 3.31
N ARG A 324 9.22 -0.16 3.64
CA ARG A 324 9.43 1.10 4.35
C ARG A 324 8.81 2.27 3.57
N MET A 325 8.29 3.26 4.29
CA MET A 325 7.79 4.50 3.70
C MET A 325 8.86 5.16 2.81
N PRO A 326 8.59 5.34 1.50
CA PRO A 326 9.54 5.96 0.59
C PRO A 326 9.78 7.42 0.96
N GLU A 327 11.02 7.90 0.83
CA GLU A 327 11.33 9.32 1.09
C GLU A 327 10.80 10.24 -0.01
N ARG A 328 10.74 9.72 -1.25
CA ARG A 328 10.45 10.47 -2.48
C ARG A 328 9.35 9.79 -3.28
N PRO A 329 8.55 10.57 -4.04
CA PRO A 329 7.49 10.01 -4.88
C PRO A 329 8.04 9.11 -5.99
N THR A 330 9.23 9.41 -6.52
CA THR A 330 9.91 8.59 -7.55
C THR A 330 10.29 7.20 -7.03
N MET A 331 10.69 7.09 -5.76
CA MET A 331 10.97 5.80 -5.13
C MET A 331 9.69 4.97 -4.97
N LEU A 332 8.57 5.60 -4.56
CA LEU A 332 7.27 4.94 -4.51
C LEU A 332 6.85 4.44 -5.90
N ALA A 333 7.03 5.26 -6.95
CA ALA A 333 6.74 4.86 -8.33
C ALA A 333 7.61 3.68 -8.81
N ALA A 334 8.90 3.67 -8.46
CA ALA A 334 9.80 2.57 -8.79
C ALA A 334 9.37 1.26 -8.10
N LEU A 335 8.99 1.30 -6.83
CA LEU A 335 8.48 0.16 -6.09
C LEU A 335 7.17 -0.37 -6.70
N ALA A 336 6.24 0.52 -7.07
CA ALA A 336 5.02 0.15 -7.76
C ALA A 336 5.31 -0.58 -9.07
N VAL A 337 6.25 -0.09 -9.90
CA VAL A 337 6.66 -0.75 -11.14
C VAL A 337 7.34 -2.09 -10.88
N LEU A 338 8.19 -2.20 -9.86
CA LEU A 338 8.84 -3.45 -9.47
C LEU A 338 7.80 -4.53 -9.19
N PHE A 339 6.88 -4.26 -8.27
CA PHE A 339 5.89 -5.26 -7.86
C PHE A 339 4.82 -5.52 -8.94
N ARG A 340 4.41 -4.51 -9.72
CA ARG A 340 3.57 -4.72 -10.92
C ARG A 340 4.28 -5.62 -11.93
N SER A 341 5.58 -5.46 -12.13
CA SER A 341 6.37 -6.30 -13.05
C SER A 341 6.47 -7.74 -12.56
N ILE A 342 6.68 -7.95 -11.26
CA ILE A 342 6.69 -9.29 -10.65
C ILE A 342 5.33 -9.96 -10.86
N VAL A 343 4.23 -9.30 -10.48
CA VAL A 343 2.88 -9.87 -10.68
C VAL A 343 2.60 -10.12 -12.16
N ALA A 344 2.96 -9.21 -13.06
CA ALA A 344 2.80 -9.41 -14.50
C ALA A 344 3.59 -10.61 -15.03
N ARG A 345 4.82 -10.82 -14.53
CA ARG A 345 5.63 -12.02 -14.83
C ARG A 345 4.93 -13.28 -14.34
N LEU A 346 4.39 -13.28 -13.13
CA LEU A 346 3.70 -14.44 -12.53
C LEU A 346 2.36 -14.75 -13.24
N VAL A 347 1.68 -13.75 -13.80
CA VAL A 347 0.48 -13.97 -14.64
C VAL A 347 0.82 -14.81 -15.88
N VAL A 348 1.96 -14.53 -16.53
CA VAL A 348 2.34 -15.16 -17.80
C VAL A 348 3.30 -16.34 -17.65
N SER A 349 3.76 -16.64 -16.43
CA SER A 349 4.68 -17.74 -16.14
C SER A 349 4.05 -18.76 -15.22
N HIS A 350 4.62 -19.97 -15.21
CA HIS A 350 4.25 -21.04 -14.28
C HIS A 350 5.29 -21.14 -13.15
N TYR A 351 5.47 -20.06 -12.38
CA TYR A 351 6.43 -20.06 -11.28
C TYR A 351 5.95 -20.99 -10.15
N ARG A 352 6.62 -22.13 -10.01
CA ARG A 352 6.35 -23.19 -9.02
C ARG A 352 7.62 -23.70 -8.36
N GLU A 353 8.63 -22.84 -8.29
CA GLU A 353 9.86 -23.20 -7.59
C GLU A 353 9.52 -23.63 -6.15
N PRO A 354 10.18 -24.67 -5.62
CA PRO A 354 10.01 -25.05 -4.22
C PRO A 354 10.24 -23.85 -3.30
N LEU A 355 9.57 -23.84 -2.14
CA LEU A 355 9.94 -22.90 -1.09
C LEU A 355 11.39 -23.19 -0.68
N VAL A 356 12.16 -22.13 -0.46
CA VAL A 356 13.49 -22.22 0.13
C VAL A 356 13.33 -22.15 1.64
N ASP A 357 13.75 -23.22 2.30
CA ASP A 357 13.89 -23.25 3.75
C ASP A 357 15.22 -22.58 4.13
N TRP A 358 15.18 -21.26 4.28
CA TRP A 358 16.36 -20.44 4.53
C TRP A 358 17.03 -20.68 5.89
N HIS A 359 16.30 -21.24 6.88
CA HIS A 359 16.84 -21.45 8.23
C HIS A 359 17.56 -20.19 8.78
N ASP A 360 18.69 -20.35 9.44
CA ASP A 360 19.50 -19.27 9.98
C ASP A 360 20.11 -18.36 8.88
N GLU A 361 20.23 -18.87 7.63
CA GLU A 361 20.75 -18.05 6.52
C GLU A 361 19.84 -16.88 6.19
N LEU A 362 18.54 -16.93 6.49
CA LEU A 362 17.62 -15.84 6.19
C LEU A 362 18.11 -14.52 6.82
N HIS A 363 18.45 -14.56 8.11
CA HIS A 363 18.91 -13.38 8.82
C HIS A 363 20.40 -13.12 8.62
N ASP A 364 21.23 -14.17 8.56
CA ASP A 364 22.68 -14.02 8.45
C ASP A 364 23.12 -13.51 7.07
N ARG A 365 22.53 -14.07 6.00
CA ARG A 365 22.91 -13.74 4.62
C ARG A 365 22.28 -12.42 4.19
N PHE A 366 20.98 -12.26 4.40
CA PHE A 366 20.24 -11.10 3.87
C PHE A 366 20.33 -9.85 4.75
N ALA A 367 21.00 -9.91 5.91
CA ALA A 367 21.50 -8.72 6.58
C ALA A 367 22.67 -8.02 5.83
N LEU A 368 23.28 -8.69 4.83
CA LEU A 368 24.44 -8.17 4.10
C LEU A 368 24.03 -7.50 2.78
N PRO A 369 24.42 -6.23 2.53
CA PRO A 369 24.06 -5.53 1.28
C PRO A 369 24.50 -6.26 0.00
N ALA A 370 25.63 -6.96 0.03
CA ALA A 370 26.12 -7.70 -1.12
C ALA A 370 25.21 -8.88 -1.48
N ALA A 371 24.66 -9.58 -0.49
CA ALA A 371 23.75 -10.68 -0.71
C ALA A 371 22.41 -10.20 -1.27
N LEU A 372 21.89 -9.11 -0.72
CA LEU A 372 20.64 -8.50 -1.20
C LEU A 372 20.76 -7.98 -2.64
N ALA A 373 21.93 -7.47 -3.05
CA ALA A 373 22.14 -6.98 -4.42
C ALA A 373 22.30 -8.11 -5.45
N LEU A 374 22.64 -9.33 -5.00
CA LEU A 374 22.82 -10.52 -5.84
C LEU A 374 21.50 -11.26 -6.08
N ASP A 375 20.60 -11.22 -5.10
CA ASP A 375 19.26 -11.82 -5.13
C ASP A 375 18.24 -10.93 -5.84
#